data_AF-A0A9E7B2U5-F1
#
_entry.id   AF-A0A9E7B2U5-F1
#
_cell.length_a   1.000
_cell.length_b   1.000
_cell.length_c   1.000
_cell.angle_alpha   90.00
_cell.angle_beta   90.00
_cell.angle_gamma   90.00
#
_symmetry.space_group_name_H-M   'P 1'
#
loop_
_entity.id
_entity.type
_entity.pdbx_description
1 polymer ?
#
loop_
_entity_poly.entity_id
_entity_poly.type
_entity_poly.pdbx_seq_one_letter_code
_entity_poly.pdbx_strand_id
1 'polypeptide(L)'
;MSLYLSPELKAYYMADFDYLLKEERDLYWQLDAGIQEVLVAINENPGLQSLYSKLFQADKDGFIEPISYLRLAFIPELEKKVQNVYIELIQALDGREAQVTISLEDGMENRIFKADSPMGCKNNPEYFRIKHFYIELRSDQEEWHRQFWDLLDEKLAALMP
;
A
#
# COMPACT_ATOMS: atom_id res chain seq x y z
N MET A 1 17.66 -13.66 0.00
CA MET A 1 16.93 -13.78 1.26
C MET A 1 16.13 -12.50 1.44
N SER A 2 14.82 -12.63 1.57
CA SER A 2 13.88 -11.52 1.71
C SER A 2 13.87 -11.05 3.16
N LEU A 3 13.87 -9.75 3.37
CA LEU A 3 13.84 -9.14 4.70
C LEU A 3 12.39 -8.98 5.16
N TYR A 4 12.07 -9.23 6.42
CA TYR A 4 10.83 -8.77 7.01
C TYR A 4 11.00 -7.34 7.52
N LEU A 5 9.90 -6.69 7.89
CA LEU A 5 9.95 -5.38 8.53
C LEU A 5 10.72 -5.49 9.87
N SER A 6 11.77 -4.69 10.01
CA SER A 6 12.50 -4.50 11.27
C SER A 6 12.21 -3.09 11.81
N PRO A 7 12.53 -2.79 13.09
CA PRO A 7 12.40 -1.44 13.62
C PRO A 7 13.17 -0.39 12.80
N GLU A 8 14.35 -0.74 12.29
CA GLU A 8 15.19 0.15 11.47
C GLU A 8 14.54 0.41 10.10
N LEU A 9 14.02 -0.64 9.46
CA LEU A 9 13.30 -0.51 8.18
C LEU A 9 12.00 0.27 8.36
N LYS A 10 11.26 0.02 9.44
CA LYS A 10 10.06 0.78 9.80
C LYS A 10 10.38 2.27 9.94
N ALA A 11 11.42 2.62 10.70
CA ALA A 11 11.84 4.01 10.85
C ALA A 11 12.23 4.65 9.50
N TYR A 12 12.92 3.91 8.63
CA TYR A 12 13.26 4.36 7.28
C TYR A 12 12.01 4.67 6.43
N TYR A 13 11.05 3.74 6.35
CA TYR A 13 9.83 3.94 5.56
C TYR A 13 8.90 5.00 6.17
N MET A 14 8.86 5.14 7.50
CA MET A 14 8.13 6.22 8.15
C MET A 14 8.71 7.60 7.78
N ALA A 15 10.04 7.74 7.72
CA ALA A 15 10.64 8.99 7.29
C ALA A 15 10.28 9.35 5.83
N ASP A 16 10.21 8.35 4.94
CA ASP A 16 9.75 8.55 3.55
C ASP A 16 8.26 8.89 3.49
N PHE A 17 7.42 8.20 4.27
CA PHE A 17 5.99 8.49 4.35
C PHE A 17 5.71 9.92 4.87
N ASP A 18 6.42 10.34 5.92
CA ASP A 18 6.33 11.70 6.47
C ASP A 18 6.79 12.77 5.47
N TYR A 19 7.73 12.42 4.58
CA TYR A 19 8.12 13.27 3.47
C TYR A 19 6.97 13.41 2.46
N LEU A 20 6.36 12.29 2.05
CA LEU A 20 5.25 12.27 1.09
C LEU A 20 4.01 13.00 1.61
N LEU A 21 3.72 12.93 2.91
CA LEU A 21 2.64 13.70 3.56
C LEU A 21 2.82 15.23 3.43
N LYS A 22 4.07 15.71 3.29
CA LYS A 22 4.41 17.13 3.22
C LYS A 22 4.75 17.61 1.80
N GLU A 23 4.84 16.70 0.83
CA GLU A 23 5.25 17.04 -0.52
C GLU A 23 4.08 17.65 -1.31
N GLU A 24 4.07 18.97 -1.42
CA GLU A 24 3.01 19.71 -2.12
C GLU A 24 3.30 19.96 -3.62
N ARG A 25 4.53 19.67 -4.10
CA ARG A 25 4.96 20.07 -5.45
C ARG A 25 4.88 18.97 -6.51
N ASP A 26 4.98 17.70 -6.12
CA ASP A 26 4.94 16.57 -7.06
C ASP A 26 3.55 15.91 -7.07
N LEU A 27 2.62 16.50 -7.83
CA LEU A 27 1.22 16.06 -7.93
C LEU A 27 1.06 14.59 -8.38
N TYR A 28 2.07 14.02 -9.04
CA TYR A 28 2.02 12.63 -9.49
C TYR A 28 2.38 11.65 -8.37
N TRP A 29 3.30 12.03 -7.49
CA TRP A 29 3.81 11.17 -6.41
C TRP A 29 3.23 11.50 -5.03
N GLN A 30 2.32 12.47 -4.96
CA GLN A 30 1.53 12.76 -3.78
C GLN A 30 0.66 11.57 -3.37
N LEU A 31 0.49 11.42 -2.05
CA LEU A 31 -0.50 10.50 -1.50
C LEU A 31 -1.90 10.95 -1.95
N ASP A 32 -2.64 10.01 -2.52
CA ASP A 32 -3.98 10.29 -3.01
C ASP A 32 -4.89 10.81 -1.89
N ALA A 33 -5.58 11.91 -2.17
CA ALA A 33 -6.56 12.47 -1.25
C ALA A 33 -7.69 11.45 -1.02
N GLY A 34 -8.04 11.22 0.25
CA GLY A 34 -9.08 10.28 0.67
C GLY A 34 -8.58 8.98 1.30
N ILE A 35 -7.30 8.61 1.11
CA ILE A 35 -6.71 7.41 1.75
C ILE A 35 -5.62 7.74 2.77
N GLN A 36 -5.28 9.02 2.94
CA GLN A 36 -4.19 9.46 3.81
C GLN A 36 -4.38 9.02 5.26
N GLU A 37 -5.58 9.20 5.82
CA GLU A 37 -5.91 8.80 7.20
C GLU A 37 -5.78 7.28 7.40
N VAL A 38 -6.24 6.50 6.42
CA VAL A 38 -6.10 5.03 6.41
C VAL A 38 -4.63 4.63 6.41
N LEU A 39 -3.80 5.26 5.57
CA LEU A 39 -2.36 4.97 5.52
C LEU A 39 -1.64 5.39 6.81
N VAL A 40 -2.03 6.50 7.42
CA VAL A 40 -1.52 6.91 8.74
C VAL A 40 -1.85 5.85 9.79
N ALA A 41 -3.11 5.43 9.88
CA ALA A 41 -3.54 4.42 10.85
C ALA A 41 -2.80 3.08 10.66
N ILE A 42 -2.63 2.61 9.42
CA ILE A 42 -1.82 1.43 9.09
C ILE A 42 -0.39 1.61 9.58
N ASN A 43 0.18 2.80 9.38
CA ASN A 43 1.56 3.10 9.71
C ASN A 43 1.81 3.36 11.21
N GLU A 44 0.79 3.61 12.01
CA GLU A 44 0.89 3.66 13.48
C GLU A 44 1.06 2.26 14.09
N ASN A 45 0.68 1.20 13.37
CA ASN A 45 0.92 -0.16 13.83
C ASN A 45 2.44 -0.49 13.78
N PRO A 46 3.05 -0.90 14.91
CA PRO A 46 4.49 -1.16 14.97
C PRO A 46 4.93 -2.35 14.09
N GLY A 47 3.99 -3.21 13.71
CA GLY A 47 4.24 -4.41 12.92
C GLY A 47 3.92 -4.28 11.43
N LEU A 48 3.39 -3.14 10.96
CA LEU A 48 2.97 -2.93 9.57
C LEU A 48 3.61 -1.67 8.98
N GLN A 49 3.74 -1.59 7.65
CA GLN A 49 4.19 -0.39 6.96
C GLN A 49 3.68 -0.36 5.52
N SER A 50 2.98 0.70 5.13
CA SER A 50 2.65 0.96 3.72
C SER A 50 3.92 1.33 2.96
N LEU A 51 4.20 0.64 1.86
CA LEU A 51 5.33 0.92 0.98
C LEU A 51 4.93 1.78 -0.21
N TYR A 52 3.76 1.49 -0.77
CA TYR A 52 3.23 2.14 -1.97
C TYR A 52 1.73 1.88 -2.07
N SER A 53 0.98 2.85 -2.61
CA SER A 53 -0.47 2.78 -2.72
C SER A 53 -0.95 3.57 -3.92
N LYS A 54 -2.15 3.22 -4.39
CA LYS A 54 -2.88 4.00 -5.38
C LYS A 54 -4.37 3.93 -5.09
N LEU A 55 -5.03 5.08 -5.05
CA LEU A 55 -6.49 5.20 -5.17
C LEU A 55 -6.83 5.48 -6.63
N PHE A 56 -7.79 4.72 -7.18
CA PHE A 56 -8.36 5.06 -8.49
C PHE A 56 -9.27 6.27 -8.37
N GLN A 57 -9.09 7.25 -9.25
CA GLN A 57 -9.96 8.42 -9.39
C GLN A 57 -10.20 8.64 -10.89
N ALA A 58 -11.44 8.43 -11.38
CA ALA A 58 -11.70 8.45 -12.82
C ALA A 58 -11.26 9.77 -13.48
N ASP A 59 -11.46 10.89 -12.79
CA ASP A 59 -11.10 12.23 -13.26
C ASP A 59 -9.58 12.47 -13.35
N LYS A 60 -8.79 11.80 -12.50
CA LYS A 60 -7.32 11.96 -12.41
C LYS A 60 -6.59 10.92 -13.26
N ASP A 61 -7.10 9.70 -13.29
CA ASP A 61 -6.45 8.54 -13.92
C ASP A 61 -6.75 8.42 -15.41
N GLY A 62 -7.85 9.01 -15.91
CA GLY A 62 -8.17 9.07 -17.33
C GLY A 62 -8.23 7.68 -17.99
N PHE A 63 -7.23 7.36 -18.83
CA PHE A 63 -7.12 6.07 -19.54
C PHE A 63 -6.26 5.02 -18.81
N ILE A 64 -5.77 5.31 -17.61
CA ILE A 64 -5.01 4.34 -16.81
C ILE A 64 -5.95 3.24 -16.34
N GLU A 65 -5.43 2.02 -16.19
CA GLU A 65 -6.20 0.90 -15.68
C GLU A 65 -6.88 1.26 -14.34
N PRO A 66 -8.17 0.93 -14.17
CA PRO A 66 -8.94 1.38 -13.04
C PRO A 66 -8.66 0.46 -11.85
N ILE A 67 -7.53 0.75 -11.20
CA ILE A 67 -6.95 -0.06 -10.14
C ILE A 67 -6.76 0.76 -8.87
N SER A 68 -7.09 0.16 -7.74
CA SER A 68 -6.60 0.59 -6.42
C SER A 68 -5.74 -0.50 -5.83
N TYR A 69 -4.66 -0.14 -5.16
CA TYR A 69 -3.79 -1.13 -4.54
C TYR A 69 -3.06 -0.61 -3.32
N LEU A 70 -2.57 -1.56 -2.53
CA LEU A 70 -1.68 -1.33 -1.40
C LEU A 70 -0.54 -2.35 -1.40
N ARG A 71 0.69 -1.87 -1.22
CA ARG A 71 1.86 -2.67 -0.85
C ARG A 71 2.12 -2.52 0.64
N LEU A 72 2.02 -3.61 1.39
CA LEU A 72 2.11 -3.61 2.85
C LEU A 72 3.23 -4.54 3.32
N ALA A 73 4.28 -3.96 3.90
CA ALA A 73 5.31 -4.70 4.63
C ALA A 73 4.83 -5.03 6.05
N PHE A 74 5.35 -6.12 6.60
CA PHE A 74 4.93 -6.64 7.90
C PHE A 74 6.07 -7.36 8.63
N ILE A 75 5.94 -7.46 9.95
CA ILE A 75 6.76 -8.34 10.79
C ILE A 75 6.29 -9.80 10.64
N PRO A 76 7.17 -10.80 10.84
CA PRO A 76 6.81 -12.21 10.65
C PRO A 76 5.55 -12.65 11.40
N GLU A 77 5.34 -12.12 12.60
CA GLU A 77 4.22 -12.45 13.51
C GLU A 77 2.86 -12.03 12.94
N LEU A 78 2.83 -11.05 12.02
CA LEU A 78 1.62 -10.55 11.41
C LEU A 78 1.31 -11.18 10.04
N GLU A 79 2.21 -11.94 9.44
CA GLU A 79 2.03 -12.50 8.08
C GLU A 79 0.67 -13.20 7.91
N LYS A 80 0.37 -14.15 8.81
CA LYS A 80 -0.88 -14.91 8.75
C LYS A 80 -2.11 -14.06 9.06
N LYS A 81 -1.99 -13.04 9.92
CA LYS A 81 -3.11 -12.16 10.26
C LYS A 81 -3.46 -11.26 9.08
N VAL A 82 -2.44 -10.68 8.44
CA VAL A 82 -2.60 -9.86 7.24
C VAL A 82 -3.16 -10.70 6.09
N GLN A 83 -2.66 -11.94 5.91
CA GLN A 83 -3.21 -12.85 4.91
C GLN A 83 -4.71 -13.12 5.12
N ASN A 84 -5.15 -13.35 6.37
CA ASN A 84 -6.56 -13.56 6.68
C ASN A 84 -7.41 -12.31 6.38
N VAL A 85 -6.93 -11.12 6.76
CA VAL A 85 -7.60 -9.84 6.44
C VAL A 85 -7.85 -9.74 4.93
N TYR A 86 -6.86 -10.08 4.11
CA TYR A 86 -7.04 -10.00 2.66
C TYR A 86 -7.94 -11.08 2.07
N ILE A 87 -7.97 -12.28 2.66
CA ILE A 87 -8.95 -13.31 2.28
C ILE A 87 -10.38 -12.79 2.55
N GLU A 88 -10.61 -12.12 3.67
CA GLU A 88 -11.91 -11.51 3.99
C GLU A 88 -12.26 -10.39 3.01
N LEU A 89 -11.28 -9.57 2.60
CA LEU A 89 -11.50 -8.56 1.55
C LEU A 89 -11.92 -9.17 0.22
N ILE A 90 -11.26 -10.24 -0.23
CA ILE A 90 -11.68 -10.97 -1.43
C ILE A 90 -13.13 -11.43 -1.27
N GLN A 91 -13.48 -12.06 -0.15
CA GLN A 91 -14.84 -12.56 0.05
C GLN A 91 -15.91 -11.45 0.04
N ALA A 92 -15.55 -10.23 0.45
CA ALA A 92 -16.45 -9.08 0.49
C ALA A 92 -16.61 -8.39 -0.88
N LEU A 93 -15.56 -8.37 -1.69
CA LEU A 93 -15.48 -7.53 -2.91
C LEU A 93 -15.45 -8.33 -4.22
N ASP A 94 -15.07 -9.61 -4.19
CA ASP A 94 -14.87 -10.40 -5.41
C ASP A 94 -16.22 -10.73 -6.08
N GLY A 95 -16.39 -10.28 -7.31
CA GLY A 95 -17.65 -10.35 -8.03
C GLY A 95 -17.50 -10.09 -9.52
N ARG A 96 -18.61 -10.04 -10.27
CA ARG A 96 -18.57 -9.82 -11.73
C ARG A 96 -18.03 -8.45 -12.13
N GLU A 97 -18.07 -7.49 -11.21
CA GLU A 97 -17.78 -6.07 -11.48
C GLU A 97 -16.51 -5.58 -10.79
N ALA A 98 -15.91 -6.42 -9.93
CA ALA A 98 -14.70 -6.10 -9.20
C ALA A 98 -13.87 -7.36 -9.00
N GLN A 99 -12.58 -7.28 -9.32
CA GLN A 99 -11.64 -8.37 -9.14
C GLN A 99 -10.59 -7.97 -8.11
N VAL A 100 -10.42 -8.79 -7.07
CA VAL A 100 -9.36 -8.60 -6.07
C VAL A 100 -8.26 -9.63 -6.29
N THR A 101 -7.01 -9.16 -6.37
CA THR A 101 -5.81 -10.01 -6.46
C THR A 101 -4.91 -9.76 -5.28
N ILE A 102 -4.35 -10.83 -4.70
CA ILE A 102 -3.34 -10.75 -3.65
C ILE A 102 -2.11 -11.54 -4.09
N SER A 103 -0.93 -10.95 -3.91
CA SER A 103 0.34 -11.66 -4.00
C SER A 103 1.20 -11.38 -2.78
N LEU A 104 1.83 -12.44 -2.27
CA LEU A 104 2.94 -12.32 -1.34
C LEU A 104 4.22 -12.16 -2.17
N GLU A 105 4.91 -11.04 -2.00
CA GLU A 105 6.14 -10.74 -2.71
C GLU A 105 7.35 -10.90 -1.77
N ASP A 106 8.35 -11.66 -2.22
CA ASP A 106 9.63 -11.86 -1.53
C ASP A 106 10.59 -10.67 -1.69
N GLY A 107 10.06 -9.51 -2.06
CA GLY A 107 10.80 -8.32 -2.43
C GLY A 107 11.30 -8.35 -3.87
N MET A 108 11.45 -7.16 -4.46
CA MET A 108 11.81 -6.98 -5.86
C MET A 108 12.80 -5.83 -6.05
N GLU A 109 13.49 -5.84 -7.19
CA GLU A 109 14.32 -4.71 -7.59
C GLU A 109 13.47 -3.46 -7.82
N ASN A 110 13.97 -2.30 -7.37
CA ASN A 110 13.30 -1.04 -7.57
C ASN A 110 13.46 -0.53 -9.01
N ARG A 111 12.46 -0.82 -9.85
CA ARG A 111 12.44 -0.41 -11.27
C ARG A 111 12.25 1.09 -11.50
N ILE A 112 11.82 1.83 -10.48
CA ILE A 112 11.60 3.28 -10.57
C ILE A 112 12.77 4.11 -9.99
N PHE A 113 13.91 3.45 -9.73
CA PHE A 113 15.09 4.08 -9.16
C PHE A 113 15.64 5.24 -10.01
N LYS A 114 15.86 6.37 -9.36
CA LYS A 114 16.44 7.64 -9.81
C LYS A 114 17.24 8.24 -8.64
N ALA A 115 18.57 8.22 -8.74
CA ALA A 115 19.48 8.61 -7.67
C ALA A 115 19.20 10.01 -7.07
N ASP A 116 18.78 10.97 -7.89
CA ASP A 116 18.59 12.37 -7.49
C ASP A 116 17.18 12.68 -6.94
N SER A 117 16.37 11.65 -6.64
CA SER A 117 15.04 11.86 -6.07
C SER A 117 15.10 12.10 -4.56
N PRO A 118 14.27 12.99 -3.99
CA PRO A 118 14.15 13.09 -2.54
C PRO A 118 13.31 11.95 -1.92
N MET A 119 12.46 11.30 -2.71
CA MET A 119 11.62 10.17 -2.27
C MET A 119 12.43 8.86 -2.16
N GLY A 120 12.29 8.18 -1.04
CA GLY A 120 12.85 6.86 -0.72
C GLY A 120 12.53 5.83 -1.78
N CYS A 121 11.28 5.76 -2.21
CA CYS A 121 10.83 4.84 -3.27
C CYS A 121 11.51 5.06 -4.63
N LYS A 122 12.19 6.20 -4.83
CA LYS A 122 12.92 6.51 -6.07
C LYS A 122 14.42 6.58 -5.85
N ASN A 123 14.95 6.92 -4.68
CA ASN A 123 16.39 7.06 -4.48
C ASN A 123 17.06 5.87 -3.78
N ASN A 124 16.30 4.83 -3.43
CA ASN A 124 16.85 3.61 -2.84
C ASN A 124 16.62 2.41 -3.78
N PRO A 125 17.69 1.81 -4.34
CA PRO A 125 17.55 0.65 -5.23
C PRO A 125 16.99 -0.60 -4.53
N GLU A 126 17.08 -0.65 -3.20
CA GLU A 126 16.59 -1.74 -2.36
C GLU A 126 15.23 -1.44 -1.70
N TYR A 127 14.54 -0.34 -2.08
CA TYR A 127 13.30 0.08 -1.42
C TYR A 127 12.24 -1.04 -1.34
N PHE A 128 12.08 -1.81 -2.40
CA PHE A 128 11.14 -2.93 -2.47
C PHE A 128 11.76 -4.29 -2.11
N ARG A 129 13.01 -4.32 -1.59
CA ARG A 129 13.70 -5.56 -1.17
C ARG A 129 13.30 -5.98 0.24
N ILE A 130 11.99 -6.01 0.48
CA ILE A 130 11.34 -6.39 1.72
C ILE A 130 10.16 -7.29 1.38
N LYS A 131 9.88 -8.28 2.22
CA LYS A 131 8.71 -9.13 2.10
C LYS A 131 7.47 -8.30 2.37
N HIS A 132 6.53 -8.33 1.45
CA HIS A 132 5.32 -7.53 1.54
C HIS A 132 4.19 -8.21 0.78
N PHE A 133 2.96 -7.86 1.15
CA PHE A 133 1.82 -8.21 0.35
C PHE A 133 1.53 -7.09 -0.64
N TYR A 134 1.13 -7.46 -1.84
CA TYR A 134 0.46 -6.61 -2.79
C TYR A 134 -1.00 -7.04 -2.87
N ILE A 135 -1.92 -6.11 -2.63
CA ILE A 135 -3.35 -6.31 -2.85
C ILE A 135 -3.83 -5.27 -3.85
N GLU A 136 -4.53 -5.72 -4.88
CA GLU A 136 -5.08 -4.91 -5.97
C GLU A 136 -6.58 -5.18 -6.11
N LEU A 137 -7.36 -4.13 -6.25
CA LEU A 137 -8.72 -4.13 -6.75
C LEU A 137 -8.71 -3.56 -8.18
N ARG A 138 -9.37 -4.25 -9.10
CA ARG A 138 -9.68 -3.78 -10.45
C ARG A 138 -11.18 -3.69 -10.67
N SER A 139 -11.69 -2.53 -11.04
CA SER A 139 -13.11 -2.31 -11.35
C SER A 139 -13.32 -1.04 -12.15
N ASP A 140 -14.30 -0.98 -13.04
CA ASP A 140 -14.68 0.28 -13.69
C ASP A 140 -15.58 1.18 -12.80
N GLN A 141 -15.98 0.72 -11.60
CA GLN A 141 -16.87 1.48 -10.73
C GLN A 141 -16.12 2.05 -9.52
N GLU A 142 -16.13 3.37 -9.35
CA GLU A 142 -15.50 4.07 -8.23
C GLU A 142 -16.01 3.65 -6.85
N GLU A 143 -17.27 3.18 -6.77
CA GLU A 143 -17.84 2.68 -5.53
C GLU A 143 -17.03 1.50 -4.97
N TRP A 144 -16.60 0.56 -5.83
CA TRP A 144 -15.79 -0.58 -5.39
C TRP A 144 -14.43 -0.14 -4.86
N HIS A 145 -13.82 0.87 -5.49
CA HIS A 145 -12.56 1.45 -5.02
C HIS A 145 -12.70 2.09 -3.64
N ARG A 146 -13.80 2.80 -3.39
CA ARG A 146 -14.09 3.35 -2.05
C ARG A 146 -14.30 2.24 -1.03
N GLN A 147 -15.15 1.26 -1.33
CA GLN A 147 -15.40 0.11 -0.45
C GLN A 147 -14.11 -0.67 -0.15
N PHE A 148 -13.20 -0.80 -1.11
CA PHE A 148 -11.90 -1.43 -0.91
C PHE A 148 -11.06 -0.72 0.15
N TRP A 149 -10.99 0.60 0.11
CA TRP A 149 -10.24 1.38 1.10
C TRP A 149 -10.95 1.42 2.46
N ASP A 150 -12.28 1.53 2.49
CA ASP A 150 -13.07 1.49 3.73
C ASP A 150 -12.91 0.14 4.45
N LEU A 151 -12.96 -0.97 3.72
CA LEU A 151 -12.77 -2.30 4.31
C LEU A 151 -11.32 -2.54 4.72
N LEU A 152 -10.33 -2.01 4.00
CA LEU A 152 -8.93 -2.06 4.40
C LEU A 152 -8.72 -1.36 5.74
N ASP A 153 -9.29 -0.17 5.90
CA ASP A 153 -9.24 0.60 7.14
C ASP A 153 -9.86 -0.20 8.30
N GLU A 154 -11.09 -0.69 8.13
CA GLU A 154 -11.80 -1.47 9.15
C GLU A 154 -11.00 -2.73 9.56
N LYS A 155 -10.53 -3.50 8.59
CA LYS A 155 -9.93 -4.82 8.84
C LYS A 155 -8.49 -4.73 9.32
N LEU A 156 -7.71 -3.76 8.84
CA LEU A 156 -6.35 -3.54 9.35
C LEU A 156 -6.36 -2.83 10.70
N ALA A 157 -7.37 -1.99 10.99
CA ALA A 157 -7.56 -1.43 12.32
C ALA A 157 -7.75 -2.53 13.40
N ALA A 158 -8.38 -3.65 13.05
CA ALA A 158 -8.50 -4.81 13.95
C ALA A 158 -7.15 -5.49 14.28
N LEU A 159 -6.06 -5.14 13.59
CA LEU A 159 -4.71 -5.60 13.90
C LEU A 159 -3.94 -4.65 14.82
N MET A 160 -4.51 -3.49 15.15
CA MET A 160 -3.92 -2.54 16.09
C MET A 160 -4.00 -3.06 17.53
N PRO A 161 -2.96 -2.84 18.36
CA PRO A 161 -2.91 -3.31 19.74
C PRO A 161 -3.91 -2.63 20.69
#